data_AF-A0A2P4T1U3-F1
#
_entry.id   AF-A0A2P4T1U3-F1
#
_cell.length_a   1.000
_cell.length_b   1.000
_cell.length_c   1.000
_cell.angle_alpha   90.00
_cell.angle_beta   90.00
_cell.angle_gamma   90.00
#
_symmetry.space_group_name_H-M   'P 1'
#
loop_
_entity.id
_entity.type
_entity.pdbx_description
1 polymer ?
#
loop_
_entity_poly.entity_id
_entity_poly.type
_entity_poly.pdbx_seq_one_letter_code
_entity_poly.pdbx_strand_id
1 'polypeptide(L)'
;MFSKKMEALMSVLQKIFEAETLQEVNYSSMERIQVENGTLIIPMLNMSDSGLYQCVAENKYDTIYASAELRVIAAAPDFSKNPVKKTSIVQVGGEVTIGCRPSASPRAAIDWRKGPEVLRLNK
;
A
#
# COMPACT_ATOMS: atom_id res chain seq x y z
N MET A 1 2.36 -0.27 -7.13
CA MET A 1 0.96 0.14 -6.98
C MET A 1 0.46 -0.32 -5.61
N PHE A 2 0.82 0.42 -4.55
CA PHE A 2 0.34 0.20 -3.19
C PHE A 2 -0.24 1.52 -2.69
N SER A 3 -1.46 1.80 -3.13
CA SER A 3 -2.33 2.75 -2.45
C SER A 3 -3.35 1.90 -1.71
N LYS A 4 -2.99 1.45 -0.49
CA LYS A 4 -4.01 1.10 0.49
C LYS A 4 -4.36 2.41 1.18
N LYS A 5 -5.23 3.14 0.48
CA LYS A 5 -5.90 4.35 0.92
C LYS A 5 -6.37 4.17 2.36
N MET A 6 -5.87 5.01 3.24
CA MET A 6 -6.30 5.12 4.63
C MET A 6 -7.63 5.91 4.67
N GLU A 7 -8.59 5.51 3.82
CA GLU A 7 -9.85 6.21 3.56
C GLU A 7 -10.86 6.10 4.71
N ALA A 8 -10.70 5.11 5.60
CA ALA A 8 -11.71 4.81 6.62
C ALA A 8 -11.72 5.81 7.80
N LEU A 9 -10.63 6.56 8.05
CA LEU A 9 -10.50 7.41 9.24
C LEU A 9 -11.25 8.74 9.13
N MET A 10 -11.48 9.25 7.92
CA MET A 10 -12.09 10.58 7.73
C MET A 10 -13.62 10.58 7.84
N SER A 11 -14.29 9.44 7.68
CA SER A 11 -15.76 9.37 7.79
C SER A 11 -16.27 9.60 9.22
N VAL A 12 -15.42 9.33 10.23
CA VAL A 12 -15.80 9.43 11.65
C VAL A 12 -15.67 10.87 12.16
N LEU A 13 -14.66 11.61 11.72
CA LEU A 13 -14.38 12.97 12.21
C LEU A 13 -15.25 14.05 11.54
N GLN A 14 -15.60 13.89 10.26
CA GLN A 14 -16.43 14.86 9.53
C GLN A 14 -17.88 14.95 10.06
N LYS A 15 -18.34 13.95 10.82
CA LYS A 15 -19.67 13.96 11.44
C LYS A 15 -19.73 14.73 12.78
N ILE A 16 -18.59 15.09 13.38
CA ILE A 16 -18.57 15.58 14.77
C ILE A 16 -18.36 17.10 14.88
N PHE A 17 -17.79 17.78 13.88
CA PHE A 17 -17.51 19.21 13.98
C PHE A 17 -17.90 19.96 12.69
N GLU A 18 -19.13 20.49 12.68
CA GLU A 18 -19.36 21.76 12.00
C GLU A 18 -18.70 22.88 12.82
N ALA A 19 -18.09 23.81 12.11
CA ALA A 19 -17.59 25.11 12.56
C ALA A 19 -16.21 25.17 13.24
N GLU A 20 -15.36 25.93 12.54
CA GLU A 20 -14.32 26.84 13.02
C GLU A 20 -12.91 26.30 13.32
N THR A 21 -12.02 26.71 12.41
CA THR A 21 -10.55 26.82 12.52
C THR A 21 -9.78 25.51 12.63
N LEU A 22 -9.69 24.78 11.51
CA LEU A 22 -8.54 23.91 11.28
C LEU A 22 -7.34 24.83 10.99
N GLN A 23 -6.44 24.99 11.95
CA GLN A 23 -5.19 25.70 11.74
C GLN A 23 -4.33 24.87 10.79
N GLU A 24 -4.03 25.39 9.61
CA GLU A 24 -3.16 24.76 8.63
C GLU A 24 -1.78 24.56 9.25
N VAL A 25 -1.42 23.31 9.56
CA VAL A 25 -0.07 23.03 10.07
C VAL A 25 0.91 23.14 8.91
N ASN A 26 1.65 24.25 8.86
CA ASN A 26 2.71 24.49 7.88
C ASN A 26 3.93 23.64 8.23
N TYR A 27 4.03 22.45 7.65
CA TYR A 27 5.23 21.62 7.72
C TYR A 27 6.17 21.94 6.55
N SER A 28 7.42 22.23 6.91
CA SER A 28 8.54 22.58 6.04
C SER A 28 8.63 21.69 4.79
N SER A 29 8.80 22.34 3.64
CA SER A 29 8.83 21.79 2.27
C SER A 29 10.03 20.88 1.93
N MET A 30 10.60 20.19 2.92
CA MET A 30 11.66 19.19 2.78
C MET A 30 11.37 17.85 3.46
N GLU A 31 10.18 17.65 4.04
CA GLU A 31 9.81 16.38 4.66
C GLU A 31 9.08 15.45 3.68
N ARG A 32 9.46 14.16 3.69
CA ARG A 32 8.80 13.09 2.89
C ARG A 32 7.34 12.87 3.31
N ILE A 33 6.99 13.29 4.52
CA ILE A 33 5.66 13.17 5.12
C ILE A 33 4.93 14.49 4.92
N GLN A 34 3.70 14.42 4.42
CA GLN A 34 2.89 15.61 4.11
C GLN A 34 1.54 15.51 4.82
N VAL A 35 0.98 16.65 5.18
CA VAL A 35 -0.38 16.73 5.72
C VAL A 35 -1.17 17.70 4.84
N GLU A 36 -2.21 17.20 4.17
CA GLU A 36 -3.06 17.99 3.28
C GLU A 36 -4.52 17.81 3.69
N ASN A 37 -5.22 18.91 4.02
CA ASN A 37 -6.64 18.90 4.42
C ASN A 37 -6.97 17.84 5.50
N GLY A 38 -6.15 17.75 6.55
CA GLY A 38 -6.32 16.76 7.62
C GLY A 38 -5.95 15.31 7.24
N THR A 39 -5.32 15.10 6.07
CA THR A 39 -4.87 13.78 5.61
C THR A 39 -3.35 13.68 5.67
N LEU A 40 -2.85 12.66 6.37
CA LEU A 40 -1.43 12.30 6.38
C LEU A 40 -1.08 11.50 5.11
N ILE A 41 -0.13 12.01 4.32
CA ILE A 41 0.36 11.43 3.07
C ILE A 41 1.83 11.03 3.22
N ILE A 42 2.15 9.76 2.92
CA ILE A 42 3.52 9.22 2.91
C ILE A 42 3.76 8.56 1.54
N PRO A 43 4.38 9.25 0.56
CA PRO A 43 4.45 8.81 -0.84
C PRO A 43 5.26 7.52 -1.09
N MET A 44 6.18 7.20 -0.19
CA MET A 44 7.02 6.00 -0.24
C MET A 44 7.24 5.47 1.18
N LEU A 45 6.52 4.41 1.52
CA LEU A 45 6.64 3.76 2.83
C LEU A 45 7.98 3.04 2.94
N ASN A 46 8.63 3.22 4.08
CA ASN A 46 9.76 2.44 4.53
C ASN A 46 9.38 1.66 5.80
N MET A 47 10.18 0.67 6.18
CA MET A 47 9.88 -0.13 7.38
C MET A 47 9.83 0.72 8.66
N SER A 48 10.65 1.78 8.73
CA SER A 48 10.68 2.72 9.87
C SER A 48 9.45 3.62 10.00
N ASP A 49 8.58 3.68 8.99
CA ASP A 49 7.28 4.36 9.09
C ASP A 49 6.26 3.53 9.87
N SER A 50 6.59 2.30 10.27
CA SER A 50 5.67 1.54 11.11
C SER A 50 5.57 2.17 12.50
N GLY A 51 4.36 2.38 12.99
CA GLY A 51 4.15 3.01 14.27
C GLY A 51 2.70 3.39 14.52
N LEU A 52 2.44 3.92 15.71
CA LEU A 52 1.16 4.51 16.07
C LEU A 52 1.14 5.97 15.63
N TYR A 53 0.21 6.31 14.74
CA TYR A 53 -0.05 7.67 14.31
C TYR A 53 -1.27 8.21 15.03
N GLN A 54 -1.22 9.48 15.41
CA GLN A 54 -2.30 10.15 16.11
C GLN A 54 -2.65 11.45 15.39
N CYS A 55 -3.92 11.61 15.06
CA CYS A 55 -4.51 12.87 14.66
C CYS A 55 -5.02 13.58 15.91
N VAL A 56 -4.68 14.85 16.05
CA VAL A 56 -5.07 15.71 17.16
C VAL A 56 -5.86 16.87 16.58
N ALA A 57 -7.08 17.08 17.08
CA ALA A 57 -7.87 18.26 16.76
C ALA A 57 -8.11 19.04 18.06
N GLU A 58 -7.68 20.30 18.06
CA GLU A 58 -7.67 21.15 19.24
C GLU A 58 -8.40 22.46 18.95
N ASN A 59 -9.20 22.91 19.92
CA ASN A 59 -9.70 24.28 19.99
C ASN A 59 -9.41 24.84 21.39
N LYS A 60 -9.77 26.11 21.64
CA LYS A 60 -9.53 26.79 22.93
C LYS A 60 -10.23 26.16 24.15
N TYR A 61 -11.15 25.22 23.95
CA TYR A 61 -11.97 24.61 24.98
C TYR A 61 -11.66 23.12 25.18
N ASP A 62 -11.26 22.41 24.13
CA ASP A 62 -11.09 20.96 24.16
C ASP A 62 -10.08 20.46 23.12
N THR A 63 -9.59 19.24 23.35
CA THR A 63 -8.70 18.51 22.45
C THR A 63 -9.18 17.08 22.30
N ILE A 64 -9.41 16.65 21.07
CA ILE A 64 -9.80 15.28 20.75
C ILE A 64 -8.69 14.56 19.97
N TYR A 65 -8.63 13.24 20.14
CA TYR A 65 -7.58 12.39 19.61
C TYR A 65 -8.16 11.22 18.81
N ALA A 66 -7.57 10.92 17.67
CA ALA A 66 -7.85 9.71 16.90
C ALA A 66 -6.53 9.01 16.56
N SER A 67 -6.42 7.71 16.84
CA SER A 67 -5.15 6.97 16.66
C SER A 67 -5.31 5.80 15.70
N ALA A 68 -4.28 5.51 14.91
CA ALA A 68 -4.22 4.39 14.00
C ALA A 68 -2.80 3.80 13.94
N GLU A 69 -2.70 2.48 13.89
CA GLU A 69 -1.43 1.78 13.75
C GLU A 69 -1.11 1.55 12.26
N LEU A 70 0.03 2.06 11.81
CA LEU A 70 0.59 1.76 10.50
C LEU A 70 1.57 0.58 10.63
N ARG A 71 1.30 -0.50 9.92
CA ARG A 71 2.21 -1.65 9.79
C ARG A 71 2.73 -1.75 8.37
N VAL A 72 4.01 -1.45 8.17
CA VAL A 72 4.68 -1.67 6.89
C VAL A 72 5.23 -3.10 6.88
N ILE A 73 4.82 -3.90 5.89
CA ILE A 73 5.22 -5.30 5.77
C ILE A 73 6.05 -5.54 4.50
N ALA A 74 7.16 -6.25 4.67
CA ALA A 74 7.95 -6.80 3.59
C ALA A 74 7.83 -8.33 3.63
N ALA A 75 7.39 -8.91 2.52
CA ALA A 75 7.23 -10.36 2.38
C ALA A 75 7.84 -10.79 1.04
N ALA A 76 8.83 -11.67 1.13
CA ALA A 76 9.43 -12.31 -0.04
C ALA A 76 8.37 -13.11 -0.81
N PRO A 77 8.57 -13.33 -2.13
CA PRO A 77 7.64 -14.13 -2.92
C PRO A 77 7.46 -15.55 -2.36
N ASP A 78 6.23 -15.89 -1.99
CA ASP A 78 5.82 -17.20 -1.50
C ASP A 78 4.81 -17.86 -2.44
N PHE A 79 5.12 -19.09 -2.85
CA PHE A 79 4.30 -19.91 -3.76
C PHE A 79 3.48 -20.97 -3.02
N SER A 80 3.56 -21.07 -1.69
CA SER A 80 2.87 -22.10 -0.90
C SER A 80 1.37 -22.17 -1.18
N LYS A 81 0.71 -21.01 -1.28
CA LYS A 81 -0.73 -20.89 -1.56
C LYS A 81 -1.09 -21.06 -3.04
N ASN A 82 -0.18 -20.69 -3.95
CA ASN A 82 -0.39 -20.76 -5.40
C ASN A 82 0.85 -21.37 -6.09
N PRO A 83 1.07 -22.69 -5.97
CA PRO A 83 2.22 -23.33 -6.57
C PRO A 83 2.16 -23.26 -8.10
N VAL A 84 3.29 -22.98 -8.74
CA VAL A 84 3.40 -23.09 -10.20
C VAL A 84 3.42 -24.57 -10.57
N LYS A 85 2.59 -24.97 -11.55
CA LYS A 85 2.58 -26.36 -12.05
C LYS A 85 3.95 -26.69 -12.63
N LYS A 86 4.58 -27.75 -12.11
CA LYS A 86 5.88 -28.24 -12.59
C LYS A 86 5.81 -28.79 -14.02
N THR A 87 4.66 -29.37 -14.37
CA THR A 87 4.44 -30.00 -15.67
C THR A 87 3.08 -29.59 -16.22
N SER A 88 3.05 -29.21 -17.49
CA SER A 88 1.84 -28.97 -18.28
C SER A 88 1.92 -29.82 -19.54
N ILE A 89 0.87 -30.59 -19.81
CA ILE A 89 0.78 -31.44 -21.01
C ILE A 89 -0.11 -30.70 -22.01
N VAL A 90 0.39 -30.51 -23.22
CA VAL A 90 -0.31 -29.83 -24.31
C VAL A 90 -0.05 -30.58 -25.61
N GLN A 91 -1.02 -30.58 -26.52
CA GLN A 91 -0.81 -31.14 -27.86
C GLN A 91 0.15 -30.26 -28.67
N VAL A 92 0.84 -30.87 -29.64
CA VAL A 92 1.69 -30.11 -30.57
C VAL A 92 0.84 -29.08 -31.31
N GLY A 93 1.27 -27.81 -31.27
CA GLY A 93 0.51 -26.69 -31.82
C GLY A 93 -0.62 -26.17 -30.93
N GLY A 94 -0.88 -26.80 -29.79
CA GLY A 94 -1.85 -26.33 -28.80
C GLY A 94 -1.32 -25.17 -27.95
N GLU A 95 -2.24 -24.49 -27.27
CA GLU A 95 -1.94 -23.35 -26.39
C GLU A 95 -1.84 -23.80 -24.92
N VAL A 96 -0.94 -23.16 -24.16
CA VAL A 96 -0.80 -23.39 -22.72
C VAL A 96 -0.57 -22.07 -21.99
N THR A 97 -1.30 -21.89 -20.89
CA THR A 97 -1.16 -20.74 -19.99
C THR A 97 -0.51 -21.18 -18.68
N ILE A 98 0.66 -20.63 -18.37
CA ILE A 98 1.36 -20.89 -17.11
C ILE A 98 1.13 -19.69 -16.19
N GLY A 99 0.41 -19.90 -15.08
CA GLY A 99 0.15 -18.86 -14.10
C GLY A 99 1.28 -18.76 -13.07
N CYS A 100 1.76 -17.52 -12.81
CA CYS A 100 2.67 -17.20 -11.72
C CYS A 100 2.03 -16.11 -10.85
N ARG A 101 1.63 -16.46 -9.62
CA ARG A 101 0.94 -15.56 -8.69
C ARG A 101 1.43 -15.78 -7.25
N PRO A 102 2.71 -15.49 -6.96
CA PRO A 102 3.23 -15.60 -5.60
C PRO A 102 2.55 -14.56 -4.69
N SER A 103 2.42 -14.93 -3.41
CA SER A 103 2.11 -13.97 -2.36
C SER A 103 3.37 -13.17 -2.06
N ALA A 104 3.34 -11.85 -2.22
CA ALA A 104 4.49 -10.98 -1.99
C ALA A 104 4.05 -9.57 -1.57
N SER A 105 4.86 -8.91 -0.76
CA SER A 105 4.71 -7.49 -0.41
C SER A 105 6.07 -6.78 -0.47
N PRO A 106 6.29 -5.83 -1.39
CA PRO A 106 5.40 -5.43 -2.48
C PRO A 106 5.17 -6.55 -3.52
N ARG A 107 4.30 -6.31 -4.51
CA ARG A 107 4.08 -7.22 -5.65
C ARG A 107 5.42 -7.57 -6.28
N ALA A 108 5.67 -8.86 -6.44
CA ALA A 108 6.89 -9.36 -7.03
C ALA A 108 6.99 -8.96 -8.51
N ALA A 109 8.19 -8.64 -8.97
CA ALA A 109 8.50 -8.63 -10.39
C ALA A 109 8.52 -10.08 -10.91
N ILE A 110 7.93 -10.33 -12.08
CA ILE A 110 7.81 -11.67 -12.67
C ILE A 110 8.47 -11.65 -14.04
N ASP A 111 9.52 -12.46 -14.19
CA ASP A 111 10.21 -12.68 -15.46
C ASP A 111 10.01 -14.13 -15.90
N TRP A 112 9.62 -14.31 -17.17
CA TRP A 112 9.43 -15.64 -17.77
C TRP A 112 10.63 -16.02 -18.64
N ARG A 113 11.02 -17.29 -18.61
CA ARG A 113 12.12 -17.80 -19.42
C ARG A 113 11.82 -19.19 -19.97
N LYS A 114 12.34 -19.48 -21.16
CA LYS A 114 12.37 -20.81 -21.77
C LYS A 114 13.84 -21.20 -21.97
N GLY A 115 14.37 -22.00 -21.05
CA GLY A 115 15.82 -22.22 -20.98
C GLY A 115 16.56 -20.89 -20.76
N PRO A 116 17.56 -20.53 -21.58
CA PRO A 116 18.28 -19.27 -21.44
C PRO A 116 17.51 -18.05 -21.98
N GLU A 117 16.46 -18.26 -22.77
CA GLU A 117 15.74 -17.19 -23.47
C GLU A 117 14.71 -16.51 -22.56
N VAL A 118 14.70 -15.17 -22.54
CA VAL A 118 13.68 -14.39 -21.82
C VAL A 118 12.44 -14.25 -22.68
N LEU A 119 11.31 -14.70 -22.14
CA LEU A 119 10.00 -14.53 -22.76
C LEU A 119 9.43 -13.17 -22.35
N ARG A 120 9.25 -12.27 -23.32
CA ARG A 120 8.53 -11.03 -23.09
C ARG A 120 7.04 -11.30 -23.21
N LEU A 121 6.30 -10.98 -22.16
CA LEU A 121 4.83 -10.99 -22.22
C LEU A 121 4.43 -9.89 -23.20
N ASN A 122 3.70 -10.26 -24.26
CA ASN A 122 3.00 -9.28 -25.09
C ASN A 122 1.93 -8.63 -24.18
N LYS A 123 2.04 -7.31 -24.00
CA LYS A 123 1.09 -6.52 -23.21
C LYS A 123 -0.25 -6.41 -23.92
#